data_AF-A0AAV4JTL5-F1
#
_entry.id   AF-A0AAV4JTL5-F1
#
_cell.length_a   1.000
_cell.length_b   1.000
_cell.length_c   1.000
_cell.angle_alpha   90.00
_cell.angle_beta   90.00
_cell.angle_gamma   90.00
#
_symmetry.space_group_name_H-M   'P 1'
#
loop_
_entity.id
_entity.type
_entity.pdbx_description
1 polymer ?
#
loop_
_entity_poly.entity_id
_entity_poly.type
_entity_poly.pdbx_seq_one_letter_code
_entity_poly.pdbx_strand_id
1 'polypeptide(L)'
;MRPFSKLDGALLRRVHRHLLRHKNPLPAASCFQKIKCFTTSSFKSGLNDTDIIWLAEKNSSLTKISRRDLASVISQGGSGGTTVSATMIAAHMAGIPIFATGGIGGVHRGAETSFDVSADLTELGRTPVAVVSSGVKSILDIPKTLEYLETQGVMVASFSDSRQFPAFFTRDSGHLAPYSVATHLEAARIIGKFDLIWEPDDQ
;
A
#
# COMPACT_ATOMS: atom_id res chain seq x y z
N MET A 1 -8.70 21.03 -10.20
CA MET A 1 -8.33 19.66 -9.78
C MET A 1 -9.01 19.34 -8.46
N ARG A 2 -9.87 18.31 -8.38
CA ARG A 2 -10.27 17.79 -7.06
C ARG A 2 -9.09 16.95 -6.54
N PRO A 3 -8.60 17.17 -5.31
CA PRO A 3 -7.51 16.36 -4.79
C PRO A 3 -7.97 14.90 -4.74
N PHE A 4 -7.14 14.01 -5.29
CA PHE A 4 -7.33 12.55 -5.34
C PHE A 4 -7.73 11.97 -3.95
N SER A 5 -7.33 12.66 -2.87
CA SER A 5 -7.55 12.29 -1.47
C SER A 5 -9.00 12.05 -1.02
N LYS A 6 -10.02 12.63 -1.67
CA LYS A 6 -11.43 12.42 -1.27
C LYS A 6 -12.09 11.21 -1.93
N LEU A 7 -11.66 10.82 -3.13
CA LEU A 7 -12.23 9.64 -3.82
C LEU A 7 -11.71 8.33 -3.19
N ASP A 8 -10.43 8.29 -2.81
CA ASP A 8 -9.78 7.09 -2.26
C ASP A 8 -10.43 6.62 -0.95
N GLY A 9 -10.68 7.55 -0.01
CA GLY A 9 -11.28 7.20 1.27
C GLY A 9 -12.71 6.66 1.15
N ALA A 10 -13.52 7.19 0.23
CA ALA A 10 -14.88 6.70 0.01
C ALA A 10 -14.91 5.35 -0.70
N LEU A 11 -14.02 5.15 -1.68
CA LEU A 11 -13.86 3.89 -2.42
C LEU A 11 -13.42 2.77 -1.48
N LEU A 12 -12.34 2.98 -0.71
CA LEU A 12 -11.84 2.02 0.28
C LEU A 12 -12.91 1.63 1.30
N ARG A 13 -13.65 2.60 1.85
CA ARG A 13 -14.74 2.30 2.78
C ARG A 13 -15.86 1.48 2.13
N ARG A 14 -16.11 1.61 0.82
CA ARG A 14 -17.09 0.78 0.12
C ARG A 14 -16.55 -0.63 -0.11
N VAL A 15 -15.30 -0.77 -0.56
CA VAL A 15 -14.63 -2.06 -0.75
C VAL A 15 -14.56 -2.82 0.58
N HIS A 16 -14.02 -2.20 1.62
CA HIS A 16 -13.87 -2.83 2.93
C HIS A 16 -15.20 -3.20 3.57
N ARG A 17 -16.23 -2.33 3.51
CA ARG A 17 -17.56 -2.69 4.02
C ARG A 17 -18.15 -3.90 3.30
N HIS A 18 -17.81 -4.11 2.03
CA HIS A 18 -18.24 -5.30 1.31
C HIS A 18 -17.46 -6.55 1.76
N LEU A 19 -16.13 -6.43 1.93
CA LEU A 19 -15.29 -7.51 2.47
C LEU A 19 -15.77 -7.97 3.87
N LEU A 20 -16.08 -7.03 4.76
CA LEU A 20 -16.59 -7.31 6.12
C LEU A 20 -18.00 -7.92 6.15
N ARG A 21 -18.81 -7.80 5.09
CA ARG A 21 -20.14 -8.43 5.03
C ARG A 21 -20.07 -9.92 4.70
N HIS A 22 -18.96 -10.37 4.12
CA HIS A 22 -18.76 -11.74 3.66
C HIS A 22 -17.75 -12.54 4.49
N LYS A 23 -16.98 -11.88 5.37
CA LYS A 23 -16.14 -12.50 6.40
C LYS A 23 -16.69 -12.18 7.79
N ASN A 24 -16.54 -13.10 8.76
CA ASN A 24 -16.89 -12.84 10.17
C ASN A 24 -16.33 -11.48 10.62
N PRO A 25 -17.09 -10.65 11.36
CA PRO A 25 -16.74 -9.25 11.58
C PRO A 25 -15.44 -9.13 12.38
N LEU A 26 -14.36 -8.70 11.71
CA LEU A 26 -13.13 -8.26 12.38
C LEU A 26 -13.35 -6.85 12.98
N PRO A 27 -12.85 -6.58 14.18
CA PRO A 27 -13.04 -5.31 14.85
C PRO A 27 -12.05 -4.26 14.33
N ALA A 28 -12.30 -3.62 13.18
CA ALA A 28 -11.55 -2.42 12.78
C ALA A 28 -12.24 -1.62 11.65
N ALA A 29 -13.43 -1.07 11.90
CA ALA A 29 -14.05 -0.10 11.00
C ALA A 29 -13.34 1.28 10.98
N SER A 30 -12.30 1.49 11.81
CA SER A 30 -11.65 2.79 12.01
C SER A 30 -10.23 2.93 11.44
N CYS A 31 -9.61 1.88 10.88
CA CYS A 31 -8.22 1.97 10.39
C CYS A 31 -8.14 2.54 8.96
N PHE A 32 -8.75 3.69 8.71
CA PHE A 32 -8.91 4.25 7.35
C PHE A 32 -8.04 5.45 7.00
N GLN A 33 -7.17 5.89 7.90
CA GLN A 33 -6.27 7.00 7.58
C GLN A 33 -4.96 6.85 8.35
N LYS A 34 -3.86 6.73 7.60
CA LYS A 34 -2.48 6.89 8.06
C LYS A 34 -2.02 5.88 9.12
N ILE A 35 -1.81 4.63 8.71
CA ILE A 35 -0.71 3.87 9.31
C ILE A 35 0.58 4.51 8.76
N LYS A 36 1.15 5.42 9.55
CA LYS A 36 2.39 6.12 9.21
C LYS A 36 3.45 6.00 10.29
N CYS A 37 3.16 5.35 11.42
CA CYS A 37 4.07 5.38 12.55
C CYS A 37 4.04 4.08 13.35
N PHE A 38 5.24 3.67 13.75
CA PHE A 38 5.48 2.67 14.78
C PHE A 38 5.85 3.38 16.08
N THR A 39 5.23 3.01 17.22
CA THR A 39 5.61 3.54 18.55
C THR A 39 5.97 2.40 19.50
N THR A 40 7.26 2.34 19.83
CA THR A 40 8.00 1.76 20.99
C THR A 40 7.60 0.42 21.66
N SER A 41 6.39 -0.12 21.47
CA SER A 41 6.02 -1.47 21.95
C SER A 41 4.83 -2.12 21.22
N SER A 42 4.16 -1.39 20.32
CA SER A 42 3.05 -1.96 19.54
C SER A 42 2.77 -1.17 18.27
N PHE A 43 2.22 -1.86 17.28
CA PHE A 43 1.73 -1.23 16.05
C PHE A 43 0.49 -0.37 16.36
N LYS A 44 0.55 0.93 16.04
CA LYS A 44 -0.59 1.84 16.24
C LYS A 44 -1.42 1.96 14.96
N SER A 45 -2.50 1.19 14.91
CA SER A 45 -3.49 1.25 13.83
C SER A 45 -4.45 2.43 14.05
N GLY A 46 -4.20 3.55 13.38
CA GLY A 46 -4.99 4.78 13.53
C GLY A 46 -4.32 5.79 14.46
N LEU A 47 -3.85 6.89 13.87
CA LEU A 47 -3.20 7.99 14.59
C LEU A 47 -4.24 9.07 14.89
N ASN A 48 -4.25 9.57 16.13
CA ASN A 48 -5.05 10.75 16.47
C ASN A 48 -4.33 12.04 16.02
N ASP A 49 -5.01 13.19 16.10
CA ASP A 49 -4.43 14.46 15.65
C ASP A 49 -3.13 14.80 16.40
N THR A 50 -3.05 14.47 17.69
CA THR A 50 -1.84 14.65 18.51
C THR A 50 -0.67 13.82 17.99
N ASP A 51 -0.90 12.56 17.62
CA ASP A 51 0.13 11.69 17.04
C ASP A 51 0.61 12.22 15.68
N ILE A 52 -0.32 12.75 14.87
CA ILE A 52 -0.01 13.32 13.55
C ILE A 52 0.82 14.60 13.70
N ILE A 53 0.46 15.47 14.65
CA ILE A 53 1.20 16.69 14.97
C ILE A 53 2.58 16.33 15.49
N TRP A 54 2.67 15.39 16.45
CA TRP A 54 3.94 14.91 16.99
C TRP A 54 4.88 14.37 15.89
N LEU A 55 4.34 13.61 14.93
CA LEU A 55 5.09 13.14 13.76
C LEU A 55 5.55 14.28 12.85
N ALA A 56 4.69 15.27 12.61
CA ALA A 56 5.00 16.40 11.75
C ALA A 56 6.06 17.33 12.37
N GLU A 57 6.05 17.49 13.70
CA GLU A 57 7.01 18.33 14.42
C GLU A 57 8.40 17.69 14.55
N LYS A 58 8.47 16.36 14.62
CA LYS A 58 9.73 15.60 14.70
C LYS A 58 10.45 15.40 13.35
N ASN A 59 10.05 16.15 12.31
CA ASN A 59 10.42 15.99 10.89
C ASN A 59 11.92 15.78 10.58
N SER A 60 12.86 16.18 11.45
CA SER A 60 14.30 16.01 11.25
C SER A 60 14.92 14.76 11.89
N SER A 61 14.22 14.05 12.79
CA SER A 61 14.76 12.90 13.54
C SER A 61 13.99 11.59 13.34
N LEU A 62 12.92 11.58 12.54
CA LEU A 62 12.14 10.36 12.31
C LEU A 62 12.81 9.49 11.26
N THR A 63 13.13 8.26 11.66
CA THR A 63 13.67 7.25 10.75
C THR A 63 12.58 6.83 9.76
N LYS A 64 12.91 6.76 8.47
CA LYS A 64 12.04 6.14 7.48
C LYS A 64 12.19 4.62 7.57
N ILE A 65 11.11 3.93 7.90
CA ILE A 65 11.10 2.51 8.22
C ILE A 65 10.56 1.71 7.02
N SER A 66 11.42 0.90 6.40
CA SER A 66 11.06 -0.14 5.45
C SER A 66 11.06 -1.52 6.09
N ARG A 67 10.68 -2.57 5.34
CA ARG A 67 10.63 -3.97 5.83
C ARG A 67 11.90 -4.33 6.59
N ARG A 68 13.07 -4.02 6.03
CA ARG A 68 14.38 -4.38 6.61
C ARG A 68 14.68 -3.68 7.94
N ASP A 69 14.07 -2.51 8.15
CA ASP A 69 14.35 -1.66 9.32
C ASP A 69 13.45 -2.04 10.50
N LEU A 70 12.31 -2.72 10.25
CA LEU A 70 11.30 -3.05 11.26
C LEU A 70 11.91 -3.73 12.49
N ALA A 71 12.62 -4.85 12.32
CA ALA A 71 13.17 -5.60 13.45
C ALA A 71 14.09 -4.75 14.33
N SER A 72 14.99 -3.98 13.71
CA SER A 72 15.94 -3.12 14.42
C SER A 72 15.25 -1.96 15.14
N VAL A 73 14.28 -1.31 14.51
CA VAL A 73 13.58 -0.19 15.12
C VAL A 73 12.69 -0.67 16.26
N ILE A 74 12.03 -1.81 16.10
CA ILE A 74 11.19 -2.43 17.15
C ILE A 74 12.05 -2.81 18.36
N SER A 75 13.18 -3.49 18.15
CA SER A 75 14.02 -3.97 19.26
C SER A 75 14.62 -2.83 20.09
N GLN A 76 14.80 -1.65 19.48
CA GLN A 76 15.35 -0.46 20.14
C GLN A 76 14.26 0.41 20.78
N GLY A 77 12.98 0.02 20.68
CA GLY A 77 11.87 0.87 21.11
C GLY A 77 11.86 2.20 20.33
N GLY A 78 12.25 2.17 19.06
CA GLY A 78 12.29 3.36 18.21
C GLY A 78 10.94 3.71 17.58
N SER A 79 10.91 4.82 16.87
CA SER A 79 9.72 5.32 16.17
C SER A 79 10.09 6.01 14.86
N GLY A 80 9.20 5.95 13.88
CA GLY A 80 9.49 6.50 12.57
C GLY A 80 8.38 6.34 11.54
N GLY A 81 8.57 6.97 10.38
CA GLY A 81 7.64 6.95 9.27
C GLY A 81 7.67 5.64 8.50
N THR A 82 6.58 4.87 8.48
CA THR A 82 6.53 3.62 7.73
C THR A 82 6.37 3.84 6.21
N THR A 83 7.14 3.09 5.43
CA THR A 83 6.96 2.97 3.97
C THR A 83 5.79 2.04 3.64
N VAL A 84 5.44 1.90 2.35
CA VAL A 84 4.37 0.98 1.92
C VAL A 84 4.72 -0.45 2.34
N SER A 85 5.96 -0.90 2.13
CA SER A 85 6.39 -2.24 2.54
C SER A 85 6.18 -2.51 4.04
N ALA A 86 6.65 -1.60 4.90
CA ALA A 86 6.46 -1.74 6.35
C ALA A 86 4.97 -1.66 6.77
N THR A 87 4.19 -0.81 6.11
CA THR A 87 2.75 -0.68 6.37
C THR A 87 1.98 -1.93 5.92
N MET A 88 2.38 -2.60 4.83
CA MET A 88 1.75 -3.85 4.38
C MET A 88 1.89 -4.96 5.42
N ILE A 89 3.12 -5.17 5.91
CA ILE A 89 3.39 -6.17 6.97
C ILE A 89 2.50 -5.92 8.17
N ALA A 90 2.47 -4.67 8.63
CA ALA A 90 1.72 -4.34 9.82
C ALA A 90 0.19 -4.39 9.60
N ALA A 91 -0.30 -4.03 8.41
CA ALA A 91 -1.69 -4.19 8.04
C ALA A 91 -2.09 -5.67 8.03
N HIS A 92 -1.25 -6.55 7.47
CA HIS A 92 -1.48 -7.99 7.46
C HIS A 92 -1.51 -8.58 8.87
N MET A 93 -0.54 -8.22 9.72
CA MET A 93 -0.52 -8.62 11.14
C MET A 93 -1.77 -8.17 11.91
N ALA A 94 -2.36 -7.04 11.51
CA ALA A 94 -3.60 -6.52 12.09
C ALA A 94 -4.88 -7.08 11.43
N GLY A 95 -4.77 -8.01 10.48
CA GLY A 95 -5.92 -8.56 9.74
C GLY A 95 -6.61 -7.56 8.81
N ILE A 96 -5.90 -6.51 8.38
CA ILE A 96 -6.41 -5.48 7.47
C ILE A 96 -6.04 -5.86 6.03
N PRO A 97 -7.01 -6.26 5.19
CA PRO A 97 -6.71 -6.80 3.86
C PRO A 97 -6.48 -5.71 2.79
N ILE A 98 -6.66 -4.44 3.14
CA ILE A 98 -6.58 -3.33 2.19
C ILE A 98 -6.16 -2.03 2.88
N PHE A 99 -5.27 -1.25 2.26
CA PHE A 99 -5.03 0.15 2.64
C PHE A 99 -4.76 1.04 1.43
N ALA A 100 -4.67 2.36 1.65
CA ALA A 100 -4.31 3.31 0.60
C ALA A 100 -3.12 4.19 0.93
N THR A 101 -2.43 4.56 -0.13
CA THR A 101 -1.30 5.48 -0.15
C THR A 101 -1.41 6.40 -1.36
N GLY A 102 -0.66 7.50 -1.37
CA GLY A 102 -0.61 8.34 -2.57
C GLY A 102 0.02 7.60 -3.76
N GLY A 103 1.17 6.97 -3.53
CA GLY A 103 1.93 6.29 -4.57
C GLY A 103 2.89 5.28 -3.96
N ILE A 104 3.01 4.12 -4.58
CA ILE A 104 3.95 3.07 -4.15
C ILE A 104 5.40 3.44 -4.55
N GLY A 105 6.38 2.78 -3.95
CA GLY A 105 7.74 2.71 -4.51
C GLY A 105 7.75 1.92 -5.82
N GLY A 106 8.92 1.84 -6.45
CA GLY A 106 9.06 1.13 -7.72
C GLY A 106 10.51 1.01 -8.14
N VAL A 107 10.72 0.68 -9.41
CA VAL A 107 12.03 0.66 -10.03
C VAL A 107 12.45 2.09 -10.33
N HIS A 108 13.63 2.50 -9.91
CA HIS A 108 14.15 3.84 -10.20
C HIS A 108 14.64 3.93 -11.65
N ARG A 109 14.64 5.14 -12.21
CA ARG A 109 15.26 5.38 -13.53
C ARG A 109 16.77 5.14 -13.41
N GLY A 110 17.34 4.35 -14.31
CA GLY A 110 18.75 3.93 -14.24
C GLY A 110 19.01 2.67 -13.40
N ALA A 111 17.97 2.00 -12.89
CA ALA A 111 18.11 0.80 -12.06
C ALA A 111 18.81 -0.38 -12.78
N GLU A 112 18.87 -0.38 -14.11
CA GLU A 112 19.67 -1.34 -14.88
C GLU A 112 21.18 -1.28 -14.56
N THR A 113 21.66 -0.18 -13.97
CA THR A 113 23.05 -0.03 -13.50
C THR A 113 23.13 0.10 -11.98
N SER A 114 22.23 0.87 -11.36
CA SER A 114 22.30 1.17 -9.92
C SER A 114 21.66 0.10 -9.03
N PHE A 115 20.76 -0.70 -9.59
CA PHE A 115 19.92 -1.69 -8.89
C PHE A 115 19.05 -1.04 -7.80
N ASP A 116 18.74 0.26 -7.92
CA ASP A 116 17.87 0.98 -7.01
C ASP A 116 16.39 0.61 -7.26
N VAL A 117 15.94 -0.44 -6.56
CA VAL A 117 14.59 -0.99 -6.63
C VAL A 117 13.96 -0.97 -5.26
N SER A 118 12.75 -0.40 -5.17
CA SER A 118 12.05 -0.29 -3.89
C SER A 118 11.61 -1.65 -3.34
N ALA A 119 11.86 -1.87 -2.05
CA ALA A 119 11.35 -3.01 -1.30
C ALA A 119 9.81 -3.13 -1.29
N ASP A 120 9.09 -2.04 -1.63
CA ASP A 120 7.64 -2.06 -1.80
C ASP A 120 7.21 -3.11 -2.84
N LEU A 121 7.98 -3.32 -3.92
CA LEU A 121 7.61 -4.25 -4.99
C LEU A 121 7.68 -5.71 -4.57
N THR A 122 8.76 -6.08 -3.86
CA THR A 122 8.89 -7.42 -3.30
C THR A 122 7.87 -7.67 -2.19
N GLU A 123 7.54 -6.64 -1.40
CA GLU A 123 6.49 -6.77 -0.38
C GLU A 123 5.11 -7.04 -0.99
N LEU A 124 4.78 -6.36 -2.09
CA LEU A 124 3.53 -6.55 -2.82
C LEU A 124 3.34 -8.00 -3.28
N GLY A 125 4.42 -8.72 -3.59
CA GLY A 125 4.38 -10.15 -3.95
C GLY A 125 4.30 -11.10 -2.76
N ARG A 126 4.59 -10.64 -1.53
CA ARG A 126 4.71 -11.50 -0.34
C ARG A 126 3.54 -11.41 0.62
N THR A 127 2.98 -10.21 0.75
CA THR A 127 2.00 -9.92 1.81
C THR A 127 0.62 -9.75 1.20
N PRO A 128 -0.40 -10.53 1.63
CA PRO A 128 -1.73 -10.55 1.03
C PRO A 128 -2.57 -9.34 1.50
N VAL A 129 -2.13 -8.14 1.11
CA VAL A 129 -2.77 -6.87 1.40
C VAL A 129 -2.88 -6.07 0.10
N ALA A 130 -4.11 -5.72 -0.27
CA ALA A 130 -4.36 -4.88 -1.43
C ALA A 130 -3.96 -3.42 -1.16
N VAL A 131 -3.20 -2.82 -2.08
CA VAL A 131 -2.77 -1.42 -1.98
C VAL A 131 -3.47 -0.59 -3.04
N VAL A 132 -4.24 0.41 -2.60
CA VAL A 132 -4.85 1.41 -3.50
C VAL A 132 -3.93 2.63 -3.55
N SER A 133 -3.51 3.01 -4.76
CA SER A 133 -2.67 4.18 -4.97
C SER A 133 -2.98 4.91 -6.28
N SER A 134 -2.40 6.09 -6.45
CA SER A 134 -2.34 6.80 -7.74
C SER A 134 -1.18 6.29 -8.61
N GLY A 135 -0.87 4.99 -8.54
CA GLY A 135 0.25 4.36 -9.24
C GLY A 135 1.56 4.41 -8.47
N VAL A 136 2.68 4.52 -9.19
CA VAL A 136 4.04 4.67 -8.65
C VAL A 136 4.41 6.15 -8.57
N LYS A 137 5.28 6.54 -7.64
CA LYS A 137 5.77 7.94 -7.53
C LYS A 137 6.37 8.43 -8.87
N SER A 138 6.17 9.71 -9.19
CA SER A 138 6.51 10.33 -10.48
C SER A 138 8.00 10.27 -10.87
N ILE A 139 8.89 10.04 -9.90
CA ILE A 139 10.34 9.92 -10.11
C ILE A 139 10.78 8.53 -10.63
N LEU A 140 9.86 7.56 -10.71
CA LEU A 140 10.15 6.16 -10.98
C LEU A 140 9.97 5.79 -12.46
N ASP A 141 10.50 4.62 -12.82
CA ASP A 141 10.38 3.99 -14.14
C ASP A 141 9.13 3.09 -14.16
N ILE A 142 8.06 3.55 -14.80
CA ILE A 142 6.77 2.85 -14.83
C ILE A 142 6.87 1.51 -15.56
N PRO A 143 7.40 1.44 -16.81
CA PRO A 143 7.58 0.17 -17.50
C PRO A 143 8.33 -0.86 -16.66
N LYS A 144 9.52 -0.52 -16.15
CA LYS A 144 10.30 -1.48 -15.34
C LYS A 144 9.59 -1.88 -14.06
N THR A 145 8.80 -0.98 -13.47
CA THR A 145 8.01 -1.32 -12.29
C THR A 145 6.88 -2.30 -12.60
N LEU A 146 6.19 -2.14 -13.73
CA LEU A 146 5.13 -3.06 -14.15
C LEU A 146 5.71 -4.45 -14.45
N GLU A 147 6.84 -4.53 -15.15
CA GLU A 147 7.56 -5.79 -15.43
C GLU A 147 8.02 -6.49 -14.15
N TYR A 148 8.51 -5.73 -13.18
CA TYR A 148 8.91 -6.29 -11.89
C TYR A 148 7.68 -6.84 -11.12
N LEU A 149 6.56 -6.12 -11.12
CA LEU A 149 5.32 -6.57 -10.48
C LEU A 149 4.75 -7.81 -11.15
N GLU A 150 4.81 -7.90 -12.48
CA GLU A 150 4.49 -9.13 -13.21
C GLU A 150 5.38 -10.29 -12.76
N THR A 151 6.69 -10.07 -12.68
CA THR A 151 7.66 -11.09 -12.22
C THR A 151 7.38 -11.55 -10.78
N GLN A 152 6.91 -10.66 -9.91
CA GLN A 152 6.51 -10.99 -8.53
C GLN A 152 5.12 -11.61 -8.41
N GLY A 153 4.40 -11.82 -9.52
CA GLY A 153 3.03 -12.36 -9.50
C GLY A 153 1.99 -11.39 -8.93
N VAL A 154 2.29 -10.08 -8.89
CA VAL A 154 1.40 -9.08 -8.34
C VAL A 154 0.36 -8.67 -9.38
N MET A 155 -0.92 -8.83 -9.04
CA MET A 155 -2.01 -8.32 -9.86
C MET A 155 -2.06 -6.79 -9.80
N VAL A 156 -1.87 -6.14 -10.96
CA VAL A 156 -1.98 -4.69 -11.11
C VAL A 156 -3.20 -4.34 -11.95
N ALA A 157 -4.13 -3.56 -11.38
CA ALA A 157 -5.31 -3.09 -12.07
C ALA A 157 -5.51 -1.58 -11.94
N SER A 158 -5.93 -0.92 -13.02
CA SER A 158 -6.43 0.45 -12.94
C SER A 158 -7.90 0.46 -12.50
N PHE A 159 -8.29 1.46 -11.70
CA PHE A 159 -9.70 1.68 -11.38
C PHE A 159 -10.36 2.58 -12.43
N SER A 160 -10.39 2.08 -13.67
CA SER A 160 -10.90 2.77 -14.85
C SER A 160 -11.16 1.79 -15.98
N ASP A 161 -12.08 2.11 -16.89
CA ASP A 161 -12.37 1.28 -18.06
C ASP A 161 -11.26 1.32 -19.12
N SER A 162 -10.46 2.39 -19.14
CA SER A 162 -9.45 2.63 -20.18
C SER A 162 -8.10 1.95 -19.93
N ARG A 163 -7.94 1.20 -18.82
CA ARG A 163 -6.67 0.60 -18.39
C ARG A 163 -5.52 1.59 -18.16
N GLN A 164 -5.75 2.89 -18.26
CA GLN A 164 -4.71 3.89 -18.13
C GLN A 164 -4.05 3.82 -16.75
N PHE A 165 -2.72 3.60 -16.74
CA PHE A 165 -1.94 3.54 -15.52
C PHE A 165 -1.60 4.96 -15.07
N PRO A 166 -1.91 5.36 -13.82
CA PRO A 166 -1.61 6.71 -13.33
C PRO A 166 -0.12 6.88 -12.97
N ALA A 167 0.43 8.06 -13.27
CA ALA A 167 1.80 8.48 -12.91
C ALA A 167 1.82 9.41 -11.69
N PHE A 168 1.16 9.02 -10.61
CA PHE A 168 1.00 9.79 -9.37
C PHE A 168 0.23 11.11 -9.57
N PHE A 169 0.88 12.16 -10.07
CA PHE A 169 0.23 13.46 -10.32
C PHE A 169 -0.58 13.50 -11.62
N THR A 170 -0.23 12.65 -12.58
CA THR A 170 -0.88 12.60 -13.90
C THR A 170 -1.75 11.35 -14.01
N ARG A 171 -2.98 11.53 -14.52
CA ARG A 171 -3.93 10.42 -14.73
C ARG A 171 -3.51 9.48 -15.87
N ASP A 172 -2.80 10.02 -16.84
CA ASP A 172 -2.29 9.31 -18.01
C ASP A 172 -0.75 9.31 -17.93
N SER A 173 -0.17 8.12 -17.91
CA SER A 173 1.28 7.93 -17.92
C SER A 173 1.84 7.59 -19.30
N GLY A 174 0.98 7.38 -20.30
CA GLY A 174 1.33 6.72 -21.55
C GLY A 174 1.46 5.21 -21.43
N HIS A 175 1.19 4.63 -20.26
CA HIS A 175 1.26 3.18 -20.00
C HIS A 175 -0.09 2.62 -19.55
N LEU A 176 -0.29 1.33 -19.83
CA LEU A 176 -1.50 0.62 -19.48
C LEU A 176 -1.25 -0.33 -18.31
N ALA A 177 -2.21 -0.42 -17.41
CA ALA A 177 -2.27 -1.48 -16.42
C ALA A 177 -2.60 -2.82 -17.10
N PRO A 178 -2.08 -3.96 -16.59
CA PRO A 178 -2.43 -5.29 -17.07
C PRO A 178 -3.95 -5.56 -17.03
N TYR A 179 -4.62 -5.09 -15.98
CA TYR A 179 -6.05 -5.27 -15.78
C TYR A 179 -6.78 -3.93 -15.55
N SER A 180 -8.10 -3.93 -15.70
CA SER A 180 -9.00 -2.85 -15.32
C SER A 180 -10.07 -3.36 -14.38
N VAL A 181 -10.48 -2.52 -13.43
CA VAL A 181 -11.59 -2.76 -12.51
C VAL A 181 -12.53 -1.55 -12.57
N ALA A 182 -13.79 -1.79 -12.88
CA ALA A 182 -14.76 -0.71 -13.12
C ALA A 182 -15.50 -0.29 -11.84
N THR A 183 -15.66 -1.22 -10.88
CA THR A 183 -16.51 -0.99 -9.71
C THR A 183 -15.85 -1.43 -8.40
N HIS A 184 -16.26 -0.81 -7.30
CA HIS A 184 -15.80 -1.21 -5.98
C HIS A 184 -16.27 -2.61 -5.57
N LEU A 185 -17.38 -3.09 -6.13
CA LEU A 185 -17.88 -4.46 -5.89
C LEU A 185 -17.01 -5.49 -6.59
N GLU A 186 -16.58 -5.20 -7.81
CA GLU A 186 -15.60 -6.01 -8.53
C GLU A 186 -14.25 -6.03 -7.81
N ALA A 187 -13.74 -4.86 -7.39
CA ALA A 187 -12.53 -4.77 -6.58
C ALA A 187 -12.63 -5.63 -5.31
N ALA A 188 -13.74 -5.54 -4.58
CA ALA A 188 -13.94 -6.31 -3.36
C ALA A 188 -14.03 -7.82 -3.63
N ARG A 189 -14.66 -8.24 -4.74
CA ARG A 189 -14.70 -9.66 -5.14
C ARG A 189 -13.30 -10.18 -5.46
N ILE A 190 -12.49 -9.44 -6.21
CA ILE A 190 -11.12 -9.82 -6.54
C ILE A 190 -10.30 -9.97 -5.25
N ILE A 191 -10.31 -8.95 -4.39
CA ILE A 191 -9.55 -8.95 -3.13
C ILE A 191 -9.99 -10.11 -2.22
N GLY A 192 -11.30 -10.36 -2.09
CA GLY A 192 -11.81 -11.46 -1.26
C GLY A 192 -11.56 -12.86 -1.83
N LYS A 193 -11.12 -12.99 -3.09
CA LYS A 193 -10.71 -14.27 -3.70
C LYS A 193 -9.23 -14.55 -3.53
N PHE A 194 -8.40 -13.54 -3.29
CA PHE A 194 -6.97 -13.74 -3.01
C PHE A 194 -6.74 -14.62 -1.78
N ASP A 195 -7.62 -14.58 -0.78
CA ASP A 195 -7.54 -15.47 0.39
C ASP A 195 -7.70 -16.97 0.06
N LEU A 196 -8.24 -17.31 -1.12
CA LEU A 196 -8.38 -18.71 -1.58
C LEU A 196 -7.17 -19.20 -2.37
N ILE A 197 -6.33 -18.27 -2.83
CA ILE A 197 -5.18 -18.54 -3.72
C ILE A 197 -3.88 -18.40 -2.92
N TRP A 198 -3.86 -17.47 -1.97
CA TRP A 198 -2.78 -17.29 -1.04
C TRP A 198 -2.87 -18.39 0.01
N GLU A 199 -2.06 -19.43 -0.14
CA GLU A 199 -1.75 -20.30 0.99
C GLU A 199 -0.71 -19.58 1.85
N PRO A 200 -0.89 -19.47 3.18
CA PRO A 200 0.25 -19.14 4.02
C PRO A 200 1.30 -20.19 3.75
N ASP A 201 2.45 -19.79 3.19
CA ASP A 201 3.60 -20.67 3.18
C ASP A 201 3.79 -21.16 4.62
N ASP A 202 3.62 -22.47 4.84
CA ASP A 202 4.15 -23.16 6.01
C ASP A 202 5.69 -22.99 5.95
N GLN A 203 6.18 -21.88 6.51
CA GLN A 203 7.59 -21.58 6.76
C GLN A 203 7.80 -21.25 8.24
#